data_AF-A0A0C2FN30-F1
#
_entry.id   AF-A0A0C2FN30-F1
#
_cell.length_a   1.000
_cell.length_b   1.000
_cell.length_c   1.000
_cell.angle_alpha   90.00
_cell.angle_beta   90.00
_cell.angle_gamma   90.00
#
_symmetry.space_group_name_H-M   'P 1'
#
loop_
_entity.id
_entity.type
_entity.pdbx_description
1 polymer ?
#
loop_
_entity_poly.entity_id
_entity_poly.type
_entity_poly.pdbx_seq_one_letter_code
_entity_poly.pdbx_strand_id
1 'polypeptide(L)'
;MSEIYSKFSKYHAIFGKVDGLRQRIAGKSIPVEKYCAKKANRFVAKHSLMFAHYEFMYFWSGFDIVGSHPTIMQGILEDLENIWLTRKSGADADDRALYFFLKAVCLRNLRRPVAAESAIREVMKLEEDLVDFVYLPPNAYYELALLRIADGLRDEAETLLAKARAYKGFPLENKLHFRIHSAMENLGSRTPMV
;
A
#
# COMPACT_ATOMS: atom_id res chain seq x y z
N MET A 1 -0.97 26.04 -23.62
CA MET A 1 -1.31 24.63 -23.98
C MET A 1 -0.09 23.86 -24.48
N SER A 2 0.71 24.38 -25.41
CA SER A 2 1.92 23.71 -25.96
C SER A 2 2.97 23.27 -24.92
N GLU A 3 3.19 24.07 -23.87
CA GLU A 3 4.20 23.75 -22.85
C GLU A 3 3.81 22.57 -21.94
N ILE A 4 2.52 22.45 -21.60
CA ILE A 4 1.99 21.34 -20.79
C ILE A 4 2.09 20.03 -21.59
N TYR A 5 1.71 20.06 -22.86
CA TYR A 5 1.85 18.91 -23.76
C TYR A 5 3.32 18.51 -23.97
N SER A 6 4.23 19.49 -24.11
CA SER A 6 5.67 19.24 -24.21
C SER A 6 6.24 18.58 -22.94
N LYS A 7 5.87 19.08 -21.76
CA LYS A 7 6.25 18.46 -20.48
C LYS A 7 5.71 17.05 -20.35
N PHE A 8 4.45 16.83 -20.71
CA PHE A 8 3.81 15.52 -20.64
C PHE A 8 4.47 14.49 -21.55
N SER A 9 4.75 14.87 -22.80
CA SER A 9 5.50 14.04 -23.76
C SER A 9 6.89 13.66 -23.24
N LYS A 10 7.60 14.62 -22.62
CA LYS A 10 8.90 14.36 -21.99
C LYS A 10 8.79 13.35 -20.85
N TYR A 11 7.82 13.50 -19.95
CA TYR A 11 7.64 12.55 -18.84
C TYR A 11 7.30 11.15 -19.35
N HIS A 12 6.38 11.04 -20.30
CA HIS A 12 6.00 9.77 -20.91
C HIS A 12 7.22 9.04 -21.51
N ALA A 13 8.07 9.77 -22.24
CA ALA A 13 9.31 9.22 -22.81
C ALA A 13 10.32 8.76 -21.75
N ILE A 14 10.39 9.44 -20.61
CA ILE A 14 11.27 9.04 -19.49
C ILE A 14 10.72 7.78 -18.82
N PHE A 15 9.42 7.75 -18.48
CA PHE A 15 8.80 6.62 -17.81
C PHE A 15 8.83 5.34 -18.68
N GLY A 16 8.68 5.47 -20.00
CA GLY A 16 8.78 4.33 -20.92
C GLY A 16 10.16 3.63 -20.92
N LYS A 17 11.22 4.29 -20.43
CA LYS A 17 12.56 3.69 -20.35
C LYS A 17 12.82 2.90 -19.06
N VAL A 18 12.02 3.13 -18.02
CA VAL A 18 12.33 2.65 -16.65
C VAL A 18 12.41 1.13 -16.58
N ASP A 19 11.52 0.41 -17.25
CA ASP A 19 11.52 -1.07 -17.19
C ASP A 19 12.81 -1.69 -17.75
N GLY A 20 13.41 -1.05 -18.76
CA GLY A 20 14.66 -1.48 -19.40
C GLY A 20 15.93 -1.12 -18.60
N LEU A 21 15.83 -0.27 -17.58
CA LEU A 21 16.96 0.11 -16.72
C LEU A 21 17.15 -0.82 -15.52
N ARG A 22 16.22 -1.75 -15.30
CA ARG A 22 16.27 -2.69 -14.15
C ARG A 22 17.49 -3.58 -14.23
N GLN A 23 18.20 -3.67 -13.11
CA GLN A 23 19.28 -4.60 -12.90
C GLN A 23 18.73 -5.95 -12.43
N ARG A 24 19.52 -7.00 -12.69
CA ARG A 24 19.27 -8.35 -12.17
C ARG A 24 20.50 -8.81 -11.41
N ILE A 25 20.27 -9.33 -10.21
CA ILE A 25 21.31 -9.97 -9.39
C ILE A 25 20.94 -11.44 -9.30
N ALA A 26 21.85 -12.32 -9.74
CA ALA A 26 21.62 -13.77 -9.84
C ALA A 26 20.30 -14.13 -10.57
N GLY A 27 20.02 -13.43 -11.67
CA GLY A 27 18.81 -13.64 -12.48
C GLY A 27 17.51 -13.08 -11.89
N LYS A 28 17.53 -12.54 -10.66
CA LYS A 28 16.36 -11.95 -10.00
C LYS A 28 16.40 -10.42 -10.09
N SER A 29 15.25 -9.80 -10.39
CA SER A 29 15.12 -8.34 -10.33
C SER A 29 15.09 -7.83 -8.89
N ILE A 30 15.67 -6.65 -8.67
CA ILE A 30 15.64 -5.98 -7.38
C ILE A 30 14.20 -5.51 -7.08
N PRO A 31 13.63 -5.79 -5.89
CA PRO A 31 12.23 -5.46 -5.58
C PRO A 31 11.87 -3.97 -5.74
N VAL A 32 12.76 -3.08 -5.30
CA VAL A 32 12.61 -1.62 -5.44
C VAL A 32 12.50 -1.22 -6.92
N GLU A 33 13.37 -1.75 -7.77
CA GLU A 33 13.36 -1.42 -9.19
C GLU A 33 12.14 -1.99 -9.91
N LYS A 34 11.68 -3.18 -9.51
CA LYS A 34 10.42 -3.76 -10.00
C LYS A 34 9.22 -2.90 -9.61
N TYR A 35 9.22 -2.31 -8.40
CA TYR A 35 8.22 -1.34 -7.98
C TYR A 35 8.26 -0.08 -8.85
N CYS A 36 9.43 0.53 -9.04
CA CYS A 36 9.60 1.72 -9.88
C CYS A 36 9.12 1.48 -11.32
N ALA A 37 9.46 0.34 -11.91
CA ALA A 37 9.00 -0.03 -13.25
C ALA A 37 7.48 -0.19 -13.33
N LYS A 38 6.84 -0.83 -12.33
CA LYS A 38 5.38 -0.92 -12.27
C LYS A 38 4.72 0.46 -12.21
N LYS A 39 5.27 1.37 -11.40
CA LYS A 39 4.75 2.75 -11.32
C LYS A 39 4.95 3.53 -12.61
N ALA A 40 6.10 3.38 -13.25
CA ALA A 40 6.36 3.97 -14.56
C ALA A 40 5.36 3.48 -15.62
N ASN A 41 5.13 2.17 -15.68
CA ASN A 41 4.17 1.57 -16.62
C ASN A 41 2.73 2.05 -16.35
N ARG A 42 2.35 2.17 -15.06
CA ARG A 42 1.05 2.74 -14.71
C ARG A 42 0.91 4.20 -15.13
N PHE A 43 1.96 5.01 -14.98
CA PHE A 43 1.91 6.40 -15.47
C PHE A 43 1.74 6.47 -16.98
N VAL A 44 2.44 5.61 -17.73
CA VAL A 44 2.31 5.51 -19.19
C VAL A 44 0.89 5.09 -19.58
N ALA A 45 0.31 4.09 -18.91
CA ALA A 45 -0.99 3.54 -19.28
C ALA A 45 -2.20 4.36 -18.78
N LYS A 46 -2.13 4.89 -17.54
CA LYS A 46 -3.27 5.47 -16.82
C LYS A 46 -3.04 6.91 -16.38
N HIS A 47 -1.84 7.46 -16.61
CA HIS A 47 -1.48 8.84 -16.23
C HIS A 47 -1.62 9.15 -14.73
N SER A 48 -1.54 8.10 -13.90
CA SER A 48 -1.62 8.22 -12.44
C SER A 48 -0.37 7.67 -11.76
N LEU A 49 0.12 8.45 -10.80
CA LEU A 49 1.15 8.09 -9.80
C LEU A 49 0.65 8.47 -8.40
N MET A 50 -0.67 8.54 -8.22
CA MET A 50 -1.25 9.06 -7.00
C MET A 50 -0.77 8.21 -5.82
N PHE A 51 -0.30 8.88 -4.77
CA PHE A 51 0.21 8.27 -3.53
C PHE A 51 1.42 7.34 -3.65
N ALA A 52 2.11 7.28 -4.79
CA ALA A 52 3.24 6.36 -5.00
C ALA A 52 4.38 6.51 -3.97
N HIS A 53 4.59 7.70 -3.41
CA HIS A 53 5.59 7.93 -2.37
C HIS A 53 5.17 7.37 -1.01
N TYR A 54 3.88 7.51 -0.63
CA TYR A 54 3.36 6.92 0.61
C TYR A 54 3.22 5.41 0.52
N GLU A 55 2.85 4.88 -0.64
CA GLU A 55 2.88 3.44 -0.88
C GLU A 55 4.30 2.86 -0.75
N PHE A 56 5.30 3.55 -1.29
CA PHE A 56 6.70 3.18 -1.09
C PHE A 56 7.05 3.24 0.41
N MET A 57 6.64 4.30 1.09
CA MET A 57 6.86 4.42 2.53
C MET A 57 6.23 3.25 3.31
N TYR A 58 5.03 2.78 2.94
CA TYR A 58 4.39 1.61 3.53
C TYR A 58 5.21 0.33 3.32
N PHE A 59 5.59 0.05 2.08
CA PHE A 59 6.33 -1.16 1.77
C PHE A 59 7.76 -1.17 2.29
N TRP A 60 8.33 -0.04 2.70
CA TRP A 60 9.67 0.02 3.31
C TRP A 60 9.63 0.42 4.78
N SER A 61 8.50 0.16 5.47
CA SER A 61 8.35 0.37 6.92
C SER A 61 8.56 1.82 7.38
N GLY A 62 8.44 2.79 6.49
CA GLY A 62 8.53 4.21 6.82
C GLY A 62 7.41 4.67 7.75
N PHE A 63 6.20 4.09 7.63
CA PHE A 63 5.10 4.36 8.57
C PHE A 63 5.39 3.90 9.99
N ASP A 64 6.14 2.80 10.17
CA ASP A 64 6.55 2.31 11.49
C ASP A 64 7.56 3.28 12.14
N ILE A 65 8.43 3.90 11.33
CA ILE A 65 9.43 4.90 11.78
C ILE A 65 8.75 6.21 12.21
N VAL A 66 7.81 6.73 11.41
CA VAL A 66 7.13 7.99 11.74
C VAL A 66 5.96 7.83 12.70
N GLY A 67 5.50 6.60 12.94
CA GLY A 67 4.32 6.29 13.77
C GLY A 67 4.45 6.77 15.22
N SER A 68 5.67 6.95 15.72
CA SER A 68 5.94 7.55 17.05
C SER A 68 5.82 9.07 17.09
N HIS A 69 5.55 9.73 15.95
CA HIS A 69 5.48 11.19 15.81
C HIS A 69 4.08 11.62 15.31
N PRO A 70 3.09 11.77 16.20
CA PRO A 70 1.70 12.04 15.81
C PRO A 70 1.52 13.28 14.93
N THR A 71 2.30 14.33 15.15
CA THR A 71 2.26 15.56 14.32
C THR A 71 2.63 15.29 12.86
N ILE A 72 3.67 14.48 12.63
CA ILE A 72 4.08 14.09 11.27
C ILE A 72 3.00 13.20 10.64
N MET A 73 2.47 12.24 11.41
CA MET A 73 1.41 11.35 10.92
C MET A 73 0.13 12.11 10.54
N GLN A 74 -0.24 13.12 11.34
CA GLN A 74 -1.38 13.99 11.07
C GLN A 74 -1.14 14.82 9.79
N GLY A 75 0.06 15.36 9.60
CA GLY A 75 0.42 16.06 8.35
C GLY A 75 0.37 15.16 7.11
N ILE A 76 0.79 13.90 7.22
CA ILE A 76 0.66 12.90 6.14
C ILE A 76 -0.82 12.64 5.82
N LEU A 77 -1.66 12.47 6.84
CA LEU A 77 -3.10 12.26 6.63
C LEU A 77 -3.75 13.45 5.93
N GLU A 78 -3.42 14.68 6.35
CA GLU A 78 -3.92 15.91 5.72
C GLU A 78 -3.48 16.03 4.26
N ASP A 79 -2.22 15.71 3.95
CA ASP A 79 -1.72 15.72 2.58
C ASP A 79 -2.42 14.66 1.70
N LEU A 80 -2.63 13.43 2.22
CA LEU A 80 -3.42 12.39 1.55
C LEU A 80 -4.83 12.89 1.22
N GLU A 81 -5.49 13.54 2.16
CA GLU A 81 -6.85 14.06 1.99
C GLU A 81 -6.90 15.20 0.97
N ASN A 82 -5.93 16.11 0.99
CA ASN A 82 -5.83 17.21 0.03
C ASN A 82 -5.60 16.71 -1.41
N ILE A 83 -4.68 15.76 -1.60
CA ILE A 83 -4.45 15.11 -2.90
C ILE A 83 -5.74 14.43 -3.38
N TRP A 84 -6.41 13.68 -2.48
CA TRP A 84 -7.65 12.98 -2.81
C TRP A 84 -8.77 13.94 -3.23
N LEU A 85 -9.02 15.00 -2.46
CA LEU A 85 -10.03 16.01 -2.78
C LEU A 85 -9.81 16.63 -4.17
N THR A 86 -8.55 16.84 -4.54
CA THR A 86 -8.18 17.48 -5.81
C THR A 86 -8.27 16.53 -7.01
N ARG A 87 -8.08 15.22 -6.82
CA ARG A 87 -7.87 14.26 -7.93
C ARG A 87 -8.89 13.11 -7.99
N LYS A 88 -9.77 12.96 -7.00
CA LYS A 88 -10.73 11.83 -6.91
C LYS A 88 -11.64 11.65 -8.14
N SER A 89 -11.94 12.72 -8.88
CA SER A 89 -12.80 12.66 -10.07
C SER A 89 -12.18 11.84 -11.20
N GLY A 90 -10.85 11.81 -11.31
CA GLY A 90 -10.11 11.01 -12.29
C GLY A 90 -9.53 9.70 -11.74
N ALA A 91 -9.84 9.36 -10.49
CA ALA A 91 -9.27 8.18 -9.83
C ALA A 91 -10.00 6.90 -10.24
N ASP A 92 -9.24 5.90 -10.69
CA ASP A 92 -9.70 4.53 -10.90
C ASP A 92 -9.86 3.77 -9.58
N ALA A 93 -10.29 2.49 -9.65
CA ALA A 93 -10.48 1.65 -8.47
C ALA A 93 -9.18 1.43 -7.68
N ASP A 94 -8.06 1.22 -8.37
CA ASP A 94 -6.72 1.08 -7.76
C ASP A 94 -6.33 2.33 -6.95
N ASP A 95 -6.50 3.52 -7.53
CA ASP A 95 -6.21 4.80 -6.88
C ASP A 95 -7.11 5.06 -5.65
N ARG A 96 -8.40 4.72 -5.76
CA ARG A 96 -9.38 4.81 -4.66
C ARG A 96 -9.01 3.88 -3.50
N ALA A 97 -8.72 2.63 -3.82
CA ALA A 97 -8.33 1.64 -2.82
C ALA A 97 -7.02 2.05 -2.13
N LEU A 98 -6.04 2.55 -2.88
CA LEU A 98 -4.78 3.03 -2.31
C LEU A 98 -4.97 4.22 -1.37
N TYR A 99 -5.86 5.17 -1.71
CA TYR A 99 -6.23 6.27 -0.81
C TYR A 99 -6.77 5.76 0.52
N PHE A 100 -7.83 4.94 0.48
CA PHE A 100 -8.48 4.45 1.68
C PHE A 100 -7.54 3.58 2.52
N PHE A 101 -6.70 2.78 1.86
CA PHE A 101 -5.69 1.98 2.52
C PHE A 101 -4.68 2.83 3.29
N LEU A 102 -4.06 3.82 2.64
CA LEU A 102 -3.08 4.69 3.29
C LEU A 102 -3.72 5.55 4.38
N LYS A 103 -4.95 6.02 4.16
CA LYS A 103 -5.76 6.70 5.19
C LYS A 103 -5.96 5.80 6.41
N ALA A 104 -6.29 4.52 6.22
CA ALA A 104 -6.42 3.58 7.33
C ALA A 104 -5.10 3.39 8.10
N VAL A 105 -3.98 3.28 7.39
CA VAL A 105 -2.64 3.18 8.01
C VAL A 105 -2.36 4.40 8.87
N CYS A 106 -2.63 5.62 8.36
CA CYS A 106 -2.47 6.85 9.15
C CYS A 106 -3.36 6.85 10.39
N LEU A 107 -4.65 6.54 10.22
CA LEU A 107 -5.64 6.53 11.30
C LEU A 107 -5.31 5.50 12.39
N ARG A 108 -4.79 4.32 12.02
CA ARG A 108 -4.29 3.32 12.99
C ARG A 108 -3.15 3.89 13.82
N ASN A 109 -2.16 4.51 13.18
CA ASN A 109 -1.02 5.11 13.87
C ASN A 109 -1.45 6.30 14.76
N LEU A 110 -2.49 7.04 14.37
CA LEU A 110 -3.11 8.10 15.17
C LEU A 110 -4.06 7.59 16.27
N ARG A 111 -4.14 6.27 16.49
CA ARG A 111 -5.04 5.65 17.49
C ARG A 111 -6.52 5.99 17.28
N ARG A 112 -6.97 6.01 16.02
CA ARG A 112 -8.38 6.20 15.62
C ARG A 112 -8.95 4.92 14.99
N PRO A 113 -9.12 3.83 15.78
CA PRO A 113 -9.38 2.49 15.25
C PRO A 113 -10.69 2.37 14.47
N VAL A 114 -11.78 3.00 14.94
CA VAL A 114 -13.09 2.97 14.26
C VAL A 114 -13.01 3.59 12.87
N ALA A 115 -12.31 4.73 12.75
CA ALA A 115 -12.13 5.40 11.46
C ALA A 115 -11.18 4.62 10.55
N ALA A 116 -10.13 4.01 11.10
CA ALA A 116 -9.21 3.15 10.36
C ALA A 116 -9.93 1.93 9.79
N GLU A 117 -10.76 1.25 10.59
CA GLU A 117 -11.55 0.10 10.14
C GLU A 117 -12.57 0.50 9.06
N SER A 118 -13.24 1.63 9.21
CA SER A 118 -14.15 2.16 8.19
C SER A 118 -13.43 2.36 6.85
N ALA A 119 -12.22 2.95 6.87
CA ALA A 119 -11.41 3.10 5.67
C ALA A 119 -10.96 1.74 5.09
N ILE A 120 -10.61 0.76 5.93
CA ILE A 120 -10.29 -0.62 5.46
C ILE A 120 -11.49 -1.25 4.75
N ARG A 121 -12.71 -1.06 5.25
CA ARG A 121 -13.93 -1.58 4.61
C ARG A 121 -14.12 -1.00 3.21
N GLU A 122 -13.78 0.26 2.98
CA GLU A 122 -13.80 0.84 1.64
C GLU A 122 -12.78 0.19 0.69
N VAL A 123 -11.61 -0.24 1.19
CA VAL A 123 -10.65 -1.02 0.39
C VAL A 123 -11.25 -2.36 -0.02
N MET A 124 -11.89 -3.07 0.92
CA MET A 124 -12.48 -4.39 0.65
C MET A 124 -13.63 -4.33 -0.35
N LYS A 125 -14.42 -3.25 -0.36
CA LYS A 125 -15.49 -3.05 -1.35
C LYS A 125 -14.98 -2.94 -2.79
N LEU A 126 -13.73 -2.55 -2.97
CA LEU A 126 -13.12 -2.33 -4.28
C LEU A 126 -12.32 -3.54 -4.78
N GLU A 127 -12.24 -4.62 -3.99
CA GLU A 127 -11.35 -5.76 -4.24
C GLU A 127 -11.52 -6.38 -5.64
N GLU A 128 -12.77 -6.58 -6.07
CA GLU A 128 -13.09 -7.20 -7.37
C GLU A 128 -12.74 -6.28 -8.57
N ASP A 129 -12.62 -4.98 -8.33
CA ASP A 129 -12.34 -3.97 -9.36
C ASP A 129 -10.82 -3.67 -9.50
N LEU A 130 -9.97 -4.26 -8.65
CA LEU A 130 -8.52 -3.99 -8.65
C LEU A 130 -7.81 -4.69 -9.80
N VAL A 131 -6.87 -3.97 -10.42
CA VAL A 131 -6.08 -4.49 -11.55
C VAL A 131 -4.60 -4.43 -11.23
N ASP A 132 -4.09 -3.24 -10.89
CA ASP A 132 -2.66 -3.06 -10.65
C ASP A 132 -2.28 -3.36 -9.19
N PHE A 133 -3.18 -3.05 -8.26
CA PHE A 133 -2.91 -3.01 -6.82
C PHE A 133 -3.61 -4.13 -6.04
N VAL A 134 -3.69 -5.33 -6.63
CA VAL A 134 -4.23 -6.56 -6.00
C VAL A 134 -3.51 -6.99 -4.71
N TYR A 135 -2.40 -6.34 -4.36
CA TYR A 135 -1.75 -6.51 -3.06
C TYR A 135 -2.48 -5.77 -1.93
N LEU A 136 -3.39 -4.83 -2.22
CA LEU A 136 -4.06 -4.01 -1.21
C LEU A 136 -4.99 -4.83 -0.30
N PRO A 137 -5.90 -5.68 -0.80
CA PRO A 137 -6.78 -6.47 0.07
C PRO A 137 -6.04 -7.31 1.12
N PRO A 138 -5.01 -8.13 0.78
CA PRO A 138 -4.30 -8.89 1.81
C PRO A 138 -3.55 -8.01 2.80
N ASN A 139 -2.99 -6.87 2.37
CA ASN A 139 -2.36 -5.92 3.31
C ASN A 139 -3.42 -5.21 4.18
N ALA A 140 -4.63 -4.97 3.67
CA ALA A 140 -5.72 -4.36 4.42
C ALA A 140 -6.26 -5.31 5.51
N TYR A 141 -6.34 -6.62 5.22
CA TYR A 141 -6.63 -7.64 6.25
C TYR A 141 -5.55 -7.65 7.33
N TYR A 142 -4.28 -7.52 6.96
CA TYR A 142 -3.18 -7.41 7.92
C TYR A 142 -3.30 -6.15 8.80
N GLU A 143 -3.59 -4.97 8.23
CA GLU A 143 -3.78 -3.75 9.03
C GLU A 143 -5.02 -3.86 9.95
N LEU A 144 -6.08 -4.53 9.52
CA LEU A 144 -7.25 -4.83 10.36
C LEU A 144 -6.88 -5.77 11.50
N ALA A 145 -6.05 -6.78 11.23
CA ALA A 145 -5.53 -7.65 12.28
C ALA A 145 -4.74 -6.84 13.32
N LEU A 146 -3.90 -5.89 12.90
CA LEU A 146 -3.17 -5.03 13.83
C LEU A 146 -4.09 -4.19 14.73
N LEU A 147 -5.26 -3.78 14.25
CA LEU A 147 -6.28 -3.14 15.10
C LEU A 147 -6.79 -4.11 16.16
N ARG A 148 -7.16 -5.34 15.76
CA ARG A 148 -7.62 -6.38 16.70
C ARG A 148 -6.57 -6.78 17.72
N ILE A 149 -5.29 -6.84 17.33
CA ILE A 149 -4.16 -7.04 18.26
C ILE A 149 -4.13 -5.92 19.30
N ALA A 150 -4.27 -4.66 18.88
CA ALA A 150 -4.26 -3.52 19.79
C ALA A 150 -5.47 -3.51 20.75
N ASP A 151 -6.62 -4.04 20.31
CA ASP A 151 -7.83 -4.18 21.12
C ASP A 151 -7.80 -5.43 22.03
N GLY A 152 -6.76 -6.27 21.95
CA GLY A 152 -6.66 -7.54 22.71
C GLY A 152 -7.53 -8.68 22.15
N LEU A 153 -8.13 -8.50 20.97
CA LEU A 153 -9.01 -9.46 20.30
C LEU A 153 -8.18 -10.48 19.50
N ARG A 154 -7.47 -11.36 20.22
CA ARG A 154 -6.49 -12.30 19.63
C ARG A 154 -7.08 -13.24 18.58
N ASP A 155 -8.21 -13.89 18.87
CA ASP A 155 -8.78 -14.90 17.96
C ASP A 155 -9.23 -14.27 16.62
N GLU A 156 -9.79 -13.06 16.69
CA GLU A 156 -10.11 -12.27 15.49
C GLU A 156 -8.85 -11.89 14.71
N ALA A 157 -7.80 -11.45 15.41
CA ALA A 157 -6.53 -11.12 14.78
C ALA A 157 -5.92 -12.32 14.05
N GLU A 158 -5.87 -13.50 14.68
CA GLU A 158 -5.34 -14.73 14.06
C GLU A 158 -6.15 -15.13 12.82
N THR A 159 -7.48 -15.01 12.88
CA THR A 159 -8.37 -15.25 11.73
C THR A 159 -8.08 -14.30 10.57
N LEU A 160 -7.88 -13.01 10.86
CA LEU A 160 -7.57 -11.99 9.84
C LEU A 160 -6.18 -12.19 9.23
N LEU A 161 -5.18 -12.56 10.04
CA LEU A 161 -3.83 -12.89 9.56
C LEU A 161 -3.85 -14.13 8.66
N ALA A 162 -4.64 -15.15 9.00
CA ALA A 162 -4.84 -16.33 8.15
C ALA A 162 -5.50 -15.96 6.81
N LYS A 163 -6.52 -15.10 6.83
CA LYS A 163 -7.14 -14.56 5.60
C LYS A 163 -6.13 -13.81 4.74
N ALA A 164 -5.34 -12.91 5.33
CA ALA A 164 -4.29 -12.17 4.62
C ALA A 164 -3.27 -13.11 3.97
N ARG A 165 -2.86 -14.19 4.66
CA ARG A 165 -1.90 -15.20 4.18
C ARG A 165 -2.46 -16.08 3.06
N ALA A 166 -3.78 -16.25 2.98
CA ALA A 166 -4.43 -17.08 1.97
C ALA A 166 -4.32 -16.50 0.55
N TYR A 167 -4.11 -15.19 0.41
CA TYR A 167 -3.85 -14.55 -0.88
C TYR A 167 -2.51 -15.01 -1.47
N LYS A 168 -2.44 -15.13 -2.80
CA LYS A 168 -1.28 -15.67 -3.53
C LYS A 168 -1.02 -14.88 -4.81
N GLY A 169 0.23 -14.84 -5.25
CA GLY A 169 0.60 -14.39 -6.60
C GLY A 169 0.65 -12.86 -6.77
N PHE A 170 0.58 -12.09 -5.68
CA PHE A 170 0.63 -10.63 -5.73
C PHE A 170 2.05 -10.08 -5.49
N PRO A 171 2.38 -8.87 -5.98
CA PRO A 171 3.68 -8.26 -5.74
C PRO A 171 3.95 -8.06 -4.24
N LEU A 172 5.20 -8.33 -3.81
CA LEU A 172 5.62 -8.17 -2.42
C LEU A 172 4.90 -9.11 -1.41
N GLU A 173 4.33 -10.23 -1.88
CA GLU A 173 3.73 -11.26 -1.03
C GLU A 173 4.65 -11.71 0.10
N ASN A 174 5.92 -12.01 -0.20
CA ASN A 174 6.90 -12.41 0.81
C ASN A 174 7.04 -11.36 1.92
N LYS A 175 6.97 -10.06 1.58
CA LYS A 175 7.05 -9.01 2.59
C LYS A 175 5.84 -9.03 3.52
N LEU A 176 4.64 -9.28 2.99
CA LEU A 176 3.47 -9.46 3.83
C LEU A 176 3.62 -10.68 4.73
N HIS A 177 4.09 -11.81 4.21
CA HIS A 177 4.31 -13.01 5.02
C HIS A 177 5.28 -12.78 6.19
N PHE A 178 6.39 -12.07 5.97
CA PHE A 178 7.30 -11.70 7.06
C PHE A 178 6.63 -10.84 8.12
N ARG A 179 5.78 -9.88 7.71
CA ARG A 179 5.03 -9.03 8.64
C ARG A 179 3.98 -9.82 9.42
N ILE A 180 3.26 -10.73 8.76
CA ILE A 180 2.31 -11.65 9.40
C ILE A 180 3.03 -12.51 10.45
N HIS A 181 4.18 -13.09 10.10
CA HIS A 181 4.98 -13.89 11.03
C HIS A 181 5.38 -13.07 12.26
N SER A 182 5.93 -11.87 12.07
CA SER A 182 6.31 -10.99 13.17
C SER A 182 5.12 -10.61 14.05
N ALA A 183 3.94 -10.35 13.45
CA ALA A 183 2.72 -10.08 14.20
C ALA A 183 2.26 -11.29 15.02
N MET A 184 2.36 -12.51 14.48
CA MET A 184 2.02 -13.76 15.19
C MET A 184 3.00 -14.07 16.33
N GLU A 185 4.29 -13.84 16.14
CA GLU A 185 5.28 -13.99 17.20
C GLU A 185 4.97 -13.07 18.40
N ASN A 186 4.57 -11.82 18.13
CA ASN A 186 4.15 -10.88 19.16
C ASN A 186 2.87 -11.30 19.89
N LEU A 187 2.03 -12.13 19.26
CA LEU A 187 0.85 -12.76 19.88
C LEU A 187 1.19 -14.04 20.68
N GLY A 188 2.43 -14.51 20.63
CA GLY A 188 2.87 -15.77 21.23
C GLY A 188 2.46 -17.01 20.44
N SER A 189 1.99 -16.89 19.19
CA SER A 189 1.71 -18.00 18.29
C SER A 189 2.86 -18.19 17.29
N ARG A 190 3.66 -19.25 17.45
CA ARG A 190 4.69 -19.62 16.46
C ARG A 190 4.02 -20.21 15.22
N THR A 191 4.09 -19.54 14.07
CA THR A 191 3.85 -20.19 12.77
C THR A 191 5.16 -20.70 12.19
N PRO A 192 5.27 -21.97 11.78
CA PRO A 192 6.41 -22.43 11.00
C PRO A 192 6.47 -21.68 9.67
N MET A 193 7.66 -21.22 9.29
CA MET A 193 7.94 -20.82 7.92
C MET A 193 7.91 -22.08 7.05
N VAL A 194 6.99 -22.11 6.08
CA VAL A 194 6.94 -23.14 5.01
C VAL A 194 7.33 -22.47 3.71
#